data_AF-A0A1H7BM12-F1
#
_entry.id   AF-A0A1H7BM12-F1
#
_cell.length_a   1.000
_cell.length_b   1.000
_cell.length_c   1.000
_cell.angle_alpha   90.00
_cell.angle_beta   90.00
_cell.angle_gamma   90.00
#
_symmetry.space_group_name_H-M   'P 1'
#
loop_
_entity.id
_entity.type
_entity.pdbx_description
1 polymer ?
#
loop_
_entity_poly.entity_id
_entity_poly.type
_entity_poly.pdbx_seq_one_letter_code
_entity_poly.pdbx_strand_id
1 'polypeptide(L)'
;MSAISYDKIKVISPWDIQSIYELKITNKLNEHGELQLTALISEASGKSAGLQETITDQIQVIIIDETNTKAIFKGRLKDVDISVTTGVYTLQASALSESSIMDEEKKSRSFQNTSLNYSDIVEKVTQDYSGKSFQLTADKVVIDGPIIQYQETDWQFIKRMASLMETVIVADGEVQDQIFSFGYPKGKNKTLPKDIAYKSGKNIKAFYEDAGYNSHLISNEYTYYEVESHDELNIGDQVTFLEYEMYVGAVTIELIQGLLVYRATLVRKMTLRQNPIYNSNIQGISLEGIILDLQNQSVKLQLNIDQEQDEATAYWYPFVPLTTDMMYLMPQIGTNASLYIPGLKEQNAIITGCVRSNGASCEDTSDSNNRFMGTEYGQELKITPGGIYLTAGRDNLILTFDDETGINISSHKGIVMEAKEEIMIKSGKKVALNAPSQVLMNTPTSFVSMENEMYFCAPNVHVNRNG
;
A
#
# COMPACT_ATOMS: atom_id res chain seq x y z
N MET A 1 39.95 25.88 11.79
CA MET A 1 40.23 26.12 10.35
C MET A 1 39.71 27.52 10.01
N SER A 2 39.94 28.05 8.82
CA SER A 2 39.45 29.39 8.42
C SER A 2 37.94 29.33 8.19
N ALA A 3 37.19 30.27 8.78
CA ALA A 3 35.77 30.43 8.47
C ALA A 3 35.58 30.68 6.96
N ILE A 4 34.47 30.17 6.41
CA ILE A 4 34.12 30.37 5.00
C ILE A 4 33.48 31.75 4.87
N SER A 5 34.14 32.62 4.12
CA SER A 5 33.70 33.99 3.88
C SER A 5 32.75 34.08 2.68
N TYR A 6 31.96 35.15 2.67
CA TYR A 6 30.96 35.44 1.64
C TYR A 6 31.47 35.35 0.20
N ASP A 7 32.71 35.76 -0.07
CA ASP A 7 33.33 35.75 -1.40
C ASP A 7 33.52 34.34 -1.99
N LYS A 8 33.51 33.30 -1.13
CA LYS A 8 33.58 31.90 -1.54
C LYS A 8 32.22 31.29 -1.86
N ILE A 9 31.11 31.98 -1.62
CA ILE A 9 29.76 31.46 -1.81
C ILE A 9 29.25 31.90 -3.17
N LYS A 10 28.80 30.95 -3.98
CA LYS A 10 28.13 31.23 -5.25
C LYS A 10 26.78 30.51 -5.30
N VAL A 11 25.77 31.22 -5.78
CA VAL A 11 24.44 30.66 -6.04
C VAL A 11 24.30 30.45 -7.54
N ILE A 12 23.94 29.24 -7.94
CA ILE A 12 23.56 28.91 -9.31
C ILE A 12 22.03 28.91 -9.34
N SER A 13 21.46 29.83 -10.10
CA SER A 13 20.02 30.07 -10.15
C SER A 13 19.59 30.58 -11.53
N PRO A 14 18.28 30.59 -11.84
CA PRO A 14 17.75 31.25 -13.04
C PRO A 14 18.04 32.76 -13.10
N TRP A 15 18.28 33.39 -11.94
CA TRP A 15 18.59 34.82 -11.83
C TRP A 15 20.09 35.10 -11.79
N ASP A 16 20.46 36.26 -12.32
CA ASP A 16 21.78 36.85 -12.13
C ASP A 16 21.85 37.51 -10.74
N ILE A 17 22.34 36.74 -9.77
CA ILE A 17 22.53 37.17 -8.38
C ILE A 17 23.79 38.01 -8.27
N GLN A 18 23.62 39.27 -7.88
CA GLN A 18 24.70 40.24 -7.72
C GLN A 18 25.25 40.27 -6.30
N SER A 19 24.38 40.13 -5.29
CA SER A 19 24.79 40.08 -3.89
C SER A 19 23.80 39.32 -3.02
N ILE A 20 24.29 38.55 -2.06
CA ILE A 20 23.44 37.82 -1.10
C ILE A 20 23.30 38.64 0.18
N TYR A 21 22.07 38.89 0.60
CA TYR A 21 21.75 39.57 1.85
C TYR A 21 21.47 38.57 2.97
N GLU A 22 20.75 37.50 2.66
CA GLU A 22 20.43 36.43 3.59
C GLU A 22 20.57 35.09 2.88
N LEU A 23 21.23 34.15 3.54
CA LEU A 23 21.33 32.76 3.12
C LEU A 23 21.11 31.90 4.34
N LYS A 24 20.12 31.02 4.27
CA LYS A 24 19.80 30.05 5.31
C LYS A 24 19.43 28.71 4.70
N ILE A 25 20.15 27.66 5.07
CA ILE A 25 19.88 26.28 4.69
C ILE A 25 19.56 25.49 5.95
N THR A 26 18.41 24.83 6.00
CA THR A 26 18.00 24.01 7.14
C THR A 26 17.87 22.55 6.72
N ASN A 27 18.58 21.66 7.42
CA ASN A 27 18.50 20.22 7.24
C ASN A 27 18.11 19.56 8.56
N LYS A 28 17.12 18.65 8.51
CA LYS A 28 16.60 17.89 9.65
C LYS A 28 16.35 16.45 9.23
N LEU A 29 16.39 15.52 10.19
CA LEU A 29 15.97 14.14 9.95
C LEU A 29 14.51 14.11 9.49
N ASN A 30 14.22 13.24 8.52
CA ASN A 30 12.90 12.95 7.97
C ASN A 30 12.19 14.13 7.28
N GLU A 31 12.90 15.23 6.99
CA GLU A 31 12.36 16.41 6.31
C GLU A 31 13.18 16.71 5.06
N HIS A 32 12.59 17.47 4.13
CA HIS A 32 13.35 18.06 3.03
C HIS A 32 14.35 19.08 3.58
N GLY A 33 15.48 19.24 2.89
CA GLY A 33 16.34 20.40 3.09
C GLY A 33 15.62 21.65 2.59
N GLU A 34 15.70 22.75 3.33
CA GLU A 34 15.03 24.00 2.95
C GLU A 34 16.07 25.12 2.81
N LEU A 35 15.99 25.85 1.71
CA LEU A 35 16.76 27.07 1.45
C LEU A 35 15.85 28.28 1.57
N GLN A 36 16.34 29.32 2.24
CA GLN A 36 15.83 30.68 2.21
C GLN A 36 16.95 31.61 1.74
N LEU A 37 16.66 32.40 0.72
CA LEU A 37 17.62 33.25 0.05
C LEU A 37 17.01 34.64 -0.17
N THR A 38 17.66 35.66 0.36
CA THR A 38 17.38 37.06 0.02
C THR A 38 18.59 37.63 -0.70
N ALA A 39 18.41 38.17 -1.90
CA ALA A 39 19.51 38.61 -2.74
C ALA A 39 19.17 39.83 -3.61
N LEU A 40 20.19 40.62 -3.92
CA LEU A 40 20.17 41.61 -5.00
C LEU A 40 20.33 40.90 -6.34
N ILE A 41 19.44 41.19 -7.28
CA ILE A 41 19.49 40.66 -8.65
C ILE A 41 19.62 41.79 -9.67
N SER A 42 20.11 41.47 -10.86
CA SER A 42 20.17 42.44 -11.96
C SER A 42 18.77 42.96 -12.33
N GLU A 43 18.68 44.21 -12.82
CA GLU A 43 17.41 44.77 -13.31
C GLU A 43 16.80 43.93 -14.44
N ALA A 44 17.64 43.34 -15.31
CA ALA A 44 17.17 42.46 -16.38
C ALA A 44 16.48 41.21 -15.80
N SER A 45 17.12 40.53 -14.84
CA SER A 45 16.51 39.40 -14.13
C SER A 45 15.27 39.84 -13.36
N GLY A 46 15.32 40.95 -12.63
CA GLY A 46 14.20 41.41 -11.81
C GLY A 46 12.94 41.82 -12.60
N LYS A 47 13.07 42.24 -13.86
CA LYS A 47 11.92 42.51 -14.74
C LYS A 47 11.25 41.25 -15.29
N SER A 48 12.00 40.17 -15.46
CA SER A 48 11.48 38.88 -15.95
C SER A 48 11.17 37.90 -14.83
N ALA A 49 11.66 38.17 -13.62
CA ALA A 49 11.51 37.28 -12.49
C ALA A 49 10.05 37.27 -11.99
N GLY A 50 9.59 36.11 -11.54
CA GLY A 50 8.19 35.80 -11.24
C GLY A 50 7.31 35.48 -12.46
N LEU A 51 7.83 35.61 -13.70
CA LEU A 51 7.09 35.34 -14.94
C LEU A 51 7.60 34.14 -15.72
N GLN A 52 8.85 33.72 -15.49
CA GLN A 52 9.54 32.72 -16.32
C GLN A 52 9.86 31.44 -15.56
N GLU A 53 9.82 31.50 -14.24
CA GLU A 53 10.20 30.43 -13.36
C GLU A 53 9.12 29.37 -13.30
N THR A 54 9.61 28.15 -13.17
CA THR A 54 8.82 26.94 -13.14
C THR A 54 9.15 26.18 -11.87
N ILE A 55 8.23 25.31 -11.48
CA ILE A 55 8.45 24.38 -10.36
C ILE A 55 9.63 23.41 -10.61
N THR A 56 10.13 23.34 -11.84
CA THR A 56 11.29 22.51 -12.22
C THR A 56 12.62 23.26 -12.15
N ASP A 57 12.61 24.58 -11.97
CA ASP A 57 13.86 25.34 -11.90
C ASP A 57 14.66 24.97 -10.65
N GLN A 58 15.95 24.77 -10.87
CA GLN A 58 16.88 24.35 -9.84
C GLN A 58 17.66 25.53 -9.28
N ILE A 59 17.94 25.47 -7.99
CA ILE A 59 18.85 26.36 -7.30
C ILE A 59 19.91 25.55 -6.57
N GLN A 60 21.16 25.97 -6.70
CA GLN A 60 22.28 25.36 -5.99
C GLN A 60 23.08 26.42 -5.27
N VAL A 61 23.52 26.08 -4.05
CA VAL A 61 24.46 26.91 -3.28
C VAL A 61 25.75 26.12 -3.20
N ILE A 62 26.80 26.71 -3.76
CA ILE A 62 28.13 26.10 -3.82
C ILE A 62 29.15 26.97 -3.08
N ILE A 63 30.14 26.30 -2.51
CA ILE A 63 31.34 26.89 -1.93
C ILE A 63 32.48 26.65 -2.91
N ILE A 64 33.16 27.72 -3.29
CA ILE A 64 34.32 27.73 -4.16
C ILE A 64 35.55 27.98 -3.30
N ASP A 65 36.39 26.97 -3.16
CA ASP A 65 37.74 27.10 -2.63
C ASP A 65 38.76 26.98 -3.77
N GLU A 66 40.00 27.45 -3.57
CA GLU A 66 41.02 27.67 -4.61
C GLU A 66 41.22 26.50 -5.61
N THR A 67 40.87 25.27 -5.21
CA THR A 67 40.98 24.05 -6.03
C THR A 67 39.71 23.19 -6.10
N ASN A 68 38.68 23.47 -5.29
CA ASN A 68 37.50 22.60 -5.15
C ASN A 68 36.20 23.41 -5.12
N THR A 69 35.20 22.96 -5.87
CA THR A 69 33.82 23.44 -5.76
C THR A 69 32.99 22.38 -5.07
N LYS A 70 32.26 22.76 -4.01
CA LYS A 70 31.40 21.86 -3.23
C LYS A 70 29.98 22.42 -3.13
N ALA A 71 28.96 21.62 -3.42
CA ALA A 71 27.58 21.97 -3.12
C ALA A 71 27.27 21.80 -1.62
N ILE A 72 26.54 22.77 -1.06
CA ILE A 72 25.96 22.69 0.29
C ILE A 72 24.42 22.67 0.26
N PHE A 73 23.84 23.00 -0.89
CA PHE A 73 22.44 22.83 -1.17
C PHE A 73 22.24 22.64 -2.66
N LYS A 74 21.30 21.77 -3.02
CA LYS A 74 20.72 21.66 -4.35
C LYS A 74 19.25 21.36 -4.18
N GLY A 75 18.42 22.04 -4.94
CA GLY A 75 16.99 21.90 -4.78
C GLY A 75 16.21 22.59 -5.86
N ARG A 76 14.91 22.58 -5.68
CA ARG A 76 13.91 23.06 -6.62
C ARG A 76 13.13 24.17 -5.98
N LEU A 77 12.79 25.13 -6.81
CA LEU A 77 12.14 26.34 -6.36
C LEU A 77 10.75 26.04 -5.76
N LYS A 78 10.48 26.63 -4.60
CA LYS A 78 9.20 26.51 -3.88
C LYS A 78 8.40 27.82 -3.95
N ASP A 79 9.07 28.94 -3.75
CA ASP A 79 8.43 30.26 -3.73
C ASP A 79 9.40 31.36 -4.14
N VAL A 80 8.88 32.41 -4.80
CA VAL A 80 9.65 33.56 -5.26
C VAL A 80 8.85 34.84 -5.16
N ASP A 81 9.43 35.81 -4.47
CA ASP A 81 8.95 37.17 -4.41
C ASP A 81 10.05 38.14 -4.87
N ILE A 82 9.65 39.15 -5.64
CA ILE A 82 10.54 40.25 -6.02
C ILE A 82 9.95 41.56 -5.53
N SER A 83 10.77 42.34 -4.86
CA SER A 83 10.44 43.69 -4.46
C SER A 83 11.36 44.69 -5.17
N VAL A 84 10.78 45.80 -5.60
CA VAL A 84 11.52 46.89 -6.25
C VAL A 84 11.36 48.15 -5.42
N THR A 85 12.46 48.59 -4.81
CA THR A 85 12.48 49.83 -4.02
C THR A 85 13.54 50.76 -4.58
N THR A 86 13.16 51.94 -5.04
CA THR A 86 14.08 52.96 -5.57
C THR A 86 15.02 52.43 -6.68
N GLY A 87 14.54 51.51 -7.53
CA GLY A 87 15.32 50.90 -8.62
C GLY A 87 16.21 49.72 -8.21
N VAL A 88 16.20 49.33 -6.94
CA VAL A 88 16.89 48.14 -6.42
C VAL A 88 15.94 46.95 -6.49
N TYR A 89 16.34 45.88 -7.18
CA TYR A 89 15.56 44.65 -7.33
C TYR A 89 16.03 43.61 -6.32
N THR A 90 15.19 43.30 -5.34
CA THR A 90 15.49 42.33 -4.27
C THR A 90 14.63 41.10 -4.45
N LEU A 91 15.30 39.96 -4.63
CA LEU A 91 14.74 38.62 -4.66
C LEU A 91 14.61 38.07 -3.23
N GLN A 92 13.46 37.46 -2.94
CA GLN A 92 13.27 36.52 -1.84
C GLN A 92 12.84 35.20 -2.45
N ALA A 93 13.64 34.16 -2.27
CA ALA A 93 13.36 32.84 -2.82
C ALA A 93 13.42 31.80 -1.71
N SER A 94 12.50 30.83 -1.77
CA SER A 94 12.58 29.60 -1.00
C SER A 94 12.64 28.39 -1.92
N ALA A 95 13.39 27.36 -1.50
CA ALA A 95 13.53 26.13 -2.26
C ALA A 95 13.58 24.93 -1.33
N LEU A 96 13.12 23.78 -1.82
CA LEU A 96 13.25 22.49 -1.15
C LEU A 96 14.32 21.67 -1.85
N SER A 97 15.02 20.81 -1.11
CA SER A 97 15.98 19.87 -1.67
C SER A 97 15.36 19.05 -2.79
N GLU A 98 16.20 18.47 -3.63
CA GLU A 98 15.77 17.66 -4.78
C GLU A 98 14.78 16.55 -4.39
N SER A 99 14.84 16.05 -3.15
CA SER A 99 13.87 15.08 -2.61
C SER A 99 12.41 15.50 -2.64
N SER A 100 12.12 16.80 -2.77
CA SER A 100 10.75 17.28 -2.99
C SER A 100 10.11 16.74 -4.27
N ILE A 101 10.89 16.20 -5.22
CA ILE A 101 10.34 15.57 -6.44
C ILE A 101 9.45 14.38 -6.12
N MET A 102 9.74 13.73 -4.99
CA MET A 102 9.00 12.57 -4.51
C MET A 102 7.66 12.95 -3.86
N ASP A 103 7.32 14.24 -3.78
CA ASP A 103 6.07 14.77 -3.23
C ASP A 103 5.06 15.27 -4.29
N GLU A 104 5.41 15.19 -5.58
CA GLU A 104 4.58 15.77 -6.66
C GLU A 104 3.24 15.08 -6.86
N GLU A 105 3.22 13.75 -6.71
CA GLU A 105 2.03 12.95 -6.93
C GLU A 105 1.80 11.93 -5.81
N LYS A 106 0.53 11.72 -5.50
CA LYS A 106 0.11 10.60 -4.65
C LYS A 106 -0.07 9.38 -5.53
N LYS A 107 0.57 8.27 -5.14
CA LYS A 107 0.50 7.00 -5.86
C LYS A 107 -0.27 5.95 -5.08
N SER A 108 -0.77 4.96 -5.80
CA SER A 108 -1.33 3.75 -5.21
C SER A 108 -0.73 2.55 -5.93
N ARG A 109 -0.03 1.67 -5.20
CA ARG A 109 0.61 0.44 -5.71
C ARG A 109 0.91 -0.53 -4.57
N SER A 110 0.98 -1.82 -4.87
CA SER A 110 1.23 -2.87 -3.90
C SER A 110 2.57 -3.58 -4.13
N PHE A 111 3.19 -4.00 -3.03
CA PHE A 111 4.41 -4.78 -2.98
C PHE A 111 4.10 -6.07 -2.23
N GLN A 112 3.66 -7.08 -2.98
CA GLN A 112 3.16 -8.33 -2.40
C GLN A 112 4.24 -9.40 -2.16
N ASN A 113 5.42 -9.25 -2.78
CA ASN A 113 6.50 -10.22 -2.66
C ASN A 113 7.22 -10.11 -1.31
N THR A 114 6.90 -11.01 -0.39
CA THR A 114 7.47 -11.05 0.97
C THR A 114 8.90 -11.57 1.04
N SER A 115 9.55 -11.86 -0.10
CA SER A 115 11.00 -12.09 -0.13
C SER A 115 11.82 -10.80 -0.21
N LEU A 116 11.16 -9.66 -0.49
CA LEU A 116 11.81 -8.35 -0.60
C LEU A 116 12.14 -7.75 0.77
N ASN A 117 13.18 -6.92 0.78
CA ASN A 117 13.51 -6.07 1.90
C ASN A 117 12.92 -4.67 1.70
N TYR A 118 12.76 -3.91 2.79
CA TYR A 118 12.34 -2.50 2.71
C TYR A 118 13.22 -1.68 1.76
N SER A 119 14.54 -1.93 1.77
CA SER A 119 15.48 -1.27 0.85
C SER A 119 15.20 -1.57 -0.63
N ASP A 120 14.76 -2.79 -0.94
CA ASP A 120 14.48 -3.22 -2.31
C ASP A 120 13.19 -2.55 -2.82
N ILE A 121 12.22 -2.35 -1.93
CA ILE A 121 11.00 -1.58 -2.21
C ILE A 121 11.35 -0.11 -2.48
N VAL A 122 12.19 0.49 -1.63
CA VAL A 122 12.66 1.89 -1.81
C VAL A 122 13.45 2.03 -3.12
N GLU A 123 14.25 1.03 -3.49
CA GLU A 123 14.96 1.01 -4.77
C GLU A 123 13.99 0.97 -5.96
N LYS A 124 12.96 0.13 -5.92
CA LYS A 124 11.91 0.11 -6.95
C LYS A 124 11.20 1.45 -7.08
N VAL A 125 10.86 2.10 -5.97
CA VAL A 125 10.24 3.44 -5.99
C VAL A 125 11.18 4.48 -6.57
N THR A 126 12.48 4.40 -6.25
CA THR A 126 13.48 5.35 -6.75
C THR A 126 13.73 5.21 -8.25
N GLN A 127 13.48 4.04 -8.86
CA GLN A 127 13.63 3.81 -10.30
C GLN A 127 12.69 4.67 -11.16
N ASP A 128 11.58 5.17 -10.60
CA ASP A 128 10.70 6.13 -11.27
C ASP A 128 11.44 7.45 -11.61
N TYR A 129 12.55 7.74 -10.92
CA TYR A 129 13.32 8.98 -11.04
C TYR A 129 14.64 8.73 -11.77
N SER A 130 14.62 8.87 -13.10
CA SER A 130 15.78 8.58 -13.95
C SER A 130 17.03 9.39 -13.58
N GLY A 131 18.17 8.70 -13.49
CA GLY A 131 19.47 9.30 -13.14
C GLY A 131 19.61 9.65 -11.65
N LYS A 132 18.68 9.20 -10.81
CA LYS A 132 18.68 9.48 -9.38
C LYS A 132 18.96 8.22 -8.58
N SER A 133 19.56 8.42 -7.41
CA SER A 133 19.96 7.36 -6.49
C SER A 133 19.74 7.77 -5.05
N PHE A 134 19.92 6.83 -4.13
CA PHE A 134 19.93 7.08 -2.70
C PHE A 134 21.07 6.32 -2.04
N GLN A 135 21.54 6.83 -0.90
CA GLN A 135 22.53 6.11 -0.09
C GLN A 135 21.79 5.16 0.87
N LEU A 136 22.04 3.86 0.77
CA LEU A 136 21.57 2.89 1.75
C LEU A 136 22.56 2.79 2.92
N THR A 137 22.13 3.18 4.12
CA THR A 137 22.89 2.98 5.37
C THR A 137 22.12 2.22 6.44
N ALA A 138 20.80 2.09 6.29
CA ALA A 138 19.97 1.25 7.12
C ALA A 138 20.28 -0.25 6.92
N ASP A 139 20.00 -1.05 7.96
CA ASP A 139 20.14 -2.50 7.89
C ASP A 139 19.16 -3.12 6.89
N LYS A 140 19.51 -4.27 6.34
CA LYS A 140 18.63 -5.01 5.43
C LYS A 140 17.62 -5.82 6.23
N VAL A 141 16.35 -5.40 6.19
CA VAL A 141 15.23 -6.06 6.88
C VAL A 141 14.19 -6.53 5.85
N VAL A 142 13.87 -7.82 5.88
CA VAL A 142 12.82 -8.45 5.05
C VAL A 142 11.45 -7.98 5.55
N ILE A 143 10.51 -7.74 4.64
CA ILE A 143 9.14 -7.35 5.01
C ILE A 143 8.38 -8.53 5.65
N ASP A 144 7.47 -8.24 6.59
CA ASP A 144 6.69 -9.24 7.33
C ASP A 144 5.30 -9.52 6.72
N GLY A 145 4.98 -8.86 5.61
CA GLY A 145 3.72 -8.97 4.88
C GLY A 145 3.72 -8.09 3.63
N PRO A 146 2.60 -8.04 2.88
CA PRO A 146 2.48 -7.15 1.74
C PRO A 146 2.53 -5.70 2.23
N ILE A 147 3.08 -4.80 1.42
CA ILE A 147 3.08 -3.37 1.70
C ILE A 147 2.30 -2.67 0.60
N ILE A 148 1.42 -1.74 0.95
CA ILE A 148 0.64 -0.98 -0.03
C ILE A 148 0.94 0.50 0.16
N GLN A 149 1.50 1.14 -0.87
CA GLN A 149 1.48 2.59 -0.99
C GLN A 149 0.05 2.95 -1.41
N TYR A 150 -0.71 3.69 -0.60
CA TYR A 150 -2.09 4.05 -0.92
C TYR A 150 -2.34 5.52 -0.67
N GLN A 151 -2.53 6.29 -1.74
CA GLN A 151 -2.75 7.74 -1.65
C GLN A 151 -1.64 8.47 -0.87
N GLU A 152 -0.41 7.96 -0.96
CA GLU A 152 0.80 8.53 -0.36
C GLU A 152 1.72 9.01 -1.47
N THR A 153 2.44 10.11 -1.24
CA THR A 153 3.57 10.47 -2.08
C THR A 153 4.71 9.47 -1.90
N ASP A 154 5.66 9.44 -2.83
CA ASP A 154 6.83 8.55 -2.70
C ASP A 154 7.68 8.94 -1.49
N TRP A 155 7.79 10.23 -1.16
CA TRP A 155 8.53 10.67 0.03
C TRP A 155 7.84 10.21 1.31
N GLN A 156 6.51 10.36 1.42
CA GLN A 156 5.73 9.88 2.55
C GLN A 156 5.88 8.35 2.70
N PHE A 157 5.80 7.63 1.59
CA PHE A 157 5.94 6.18 1.56
C PHE A 157 7.33 5.73 2.01
N ILE A 158 8.40 6.33 1.48
CA ILE A 158 9.78 6.02 1.86
C ILE A 158 10.04 6.37 3.33
N LYS A 159 9.52 7.51 3.84
CA LYS A 159 9.58 7.87 5.26
C LYS A 159 8.86 6.83 6.13
N ARG A 160 7.72 6.31 5.66
CA ARG A 160 7.01 5.20 6.32
C ARG A 160 7.86 3.93 6.35
N MET A 161 8.49 3.53 5.24
CA MET A 161 9.38 2.36 5.20
C MET A 161 10.53 2.49 6.20
N ALA A 162 11.19 3.65 6.25
CA ALA A 162 12.25 3.91 7.23
C ALA A 162 11.74 3.81 8.68
N SER A 163 10.55 4.34 8.96
CA SER A 163 9.96 4.30 10.29
C SER A 163 9.64 2.89 10.79
N LEU A 164 9.24 1.98 9.89
CA LEU A 164 8.98 0.57 10.22
C LEU A 164 10.26 -0.19 10.58
N MET A 165 11.41 0.35 10.18
CA MET A 165 12.75 -0.16 10.55
C MET A 165 13.37 0.62 11.71
N GLU A 166 12.60 1.51 12.37
CA GLU A 166 13.08 2.44 13.39
C GLU A 166 14.29 3.30 12.95
N THR A 167 14.38 3.60 11.65
CA THR A 167 15.44 4.44 11.08
C THR A 167 14.88 5.74 10.52
N VAL A 168 15.75 6.55 9.93
CA VAL A 168 15.44 7.89 9.42
C VAL A 168 15.79 8.00 7.95
N ILE A 169 15.26 9.02 7.28
CA ILE A 169 15.72 9.47 5.98
C ILE A 169 16.29 10.87 6.08
N VAL A 170 17.26 11.19 5.23
CA VAL A 170 17.91 12.51 5.22
C VAL A 170 18.04 12.96 3.78
N ALA A 171 17.50 14.14 3.45
CA ALA A 171 17.65 14.71 2.12
C ALA A 171 19.12 15.01 1.81
N ASP A 172 19.54 14.75 0.57
CA ASP A 172 20.91 15.02 0.13
C ASP A 172 21.00 16.37 -0.60
N GLY A 173 21.89 17.24 -0.10
CA GLY A 173 22.17 18.55 -0.67
C GLY A 173 23.55 18.68 -1.33
N GLU A 174 24.37 17.61 -1.35
CA GLU A 174 25.79 17.67 -1.69
C GLU A 174 26.16 16.86 -2.95
N VAL A 175 25.68 15.62 -3.07
CA VAL A 175 26.11 14.65 -4.07
C VAL A 175 25.18 14.68 -5.27
N GLN A 176 25.65 15.12 -6.44
CA GLN A 176 24.84 15.42 -7.63
C GLN A 176 23.63 14.49 -7.90
N ASP A 177 23.84 13.17 -7.96
CA ASP A 177 22.79 12.20 -8.35
C ASP A 177 22.07 11.54 -7.16
N GLN A 178 22.48 11.83 -5.93
CA GLN A 178 21.85 11.29 -4.72
C GLN A 178 20.69 12.21 -4.30
N ILE A 179 19.49 11.67 -4.09
CA ILE A 179 18.34 12.46 -3.62
C ILE A 179 18.24 12.47 -2.10
N PHE A 180 18.53 11.34 -1.46
CA PHE A 180 18.43 11.16 -0.02
C PHE A 180 19.29 9.99 0.45
N SER A 181 19.42 9.84 1.76
CA SER A 181 19.93 8.65 2.43
C SER A 181 18.80 7.91 3.12
N PHE A 182 18.73 6.60 2.90
CA PHE A 182 17.83 5.68 3.61
C PHE A 182 18.59 5.06 4.79
N GLY A 183 18.37 5.64 5.97
CA GLY A 183 19.17 5.49 7.18
C GLY A 183 19.98 6.75 7.50
N TYR A 184 20.60 6.78 8.69
CA TYR A 184 21.50 7.88 9.07
C TYR A 184 22.74 7.90 8.15
N PRO A 185 23.03 9.00 7.43
CA PRO A 185 24.08 9.05 6.42
C PRO A 185 25.48 8.86 7.02
N LYS A 186 26.43 8.43 6.19
CA LYS A 186 27.85 8.33 6.59
C LYS A 186 28.53 9.68 6.41
N GLY A 187 28.77 10.38 7.52
CA GLY A 187 29.57 11.61 7.54
C GLY A 187 31.01 11.40 8.00
N LYS A 188 31.62 12.50 8.45
CA LYS A 188 33.01 12.54 8.94
C LYS A 188 33.05 12.37 10.46
N ASN A 189 34.20 11.91 10.96
CA ASN A 189 34.51 11.96 12.38
C ASN A 189 35.17 13.30 12.71
N LYS A 190 34.60 14.05 13.65
CA LYS A 190 35.06 15.39 14.05
C LYS A 190 35.21 15.49 15.56
N THR A 191 36.09 16.38 16.01
CA THR A 191 36.24 16.74 17.42
C THR A 191 36.04 18.24 17.55
N LEU A 192 35.04 18.65 18.33
CA LEU A 192 34.77 20.07 18.56
C LEU A 192 35.59 20.61 19.74
N PRO A 193 36.03 21.88 19.70
CA PRO A 193 36.67 22.53 20.84
C PRO A 193 35.76 22.54 22.07
N LYS A 194 36.33 22.35 23.27
CA LYS A 194 35.56 22.31 24.52
C LYS A 194 35.02 23.69 24.94
N ASP A 195 35.62 24.75 24.43
CA ASP A 195 35.34 26.17 24.70
C ASP A 195 34.41 26.82 23.66
N ILE A 196 33.91 26.05 22.69
CA ILE A 196 32.88 26.52 21.74
C ILE A 196 31.62 26.96 22.50
N ALA A 197 30.96 28.01 22.03
CA ALA A 197 29.69 28.43 22.59
C ALA A 197 28.62 27.37 22.32
N TYR A 198 27.88 26.97 23.36
CA TYR A 198 26.82 25.97 23.23
C TYR A 198 25.66 26.20 24.22
N LYS A 199 24.51 25.64 23.86
CA LYS A 199 23.37 25.41 24.74
C LYS A 199 23.14 23.91 24.88
N SER A 200 22.69 23.44 26.03
CA SER A 200 22.37 22.03 26.24
C SER A 200 20.97 21.86 26.82
N GLY A 201 20.42 20.67 26.65
CA GLY A 201 19.11 20.32 27.17
C GLY A 201 18.83 18.83 27.09
N LYS A 202 17.63 18.45 27.50
CA LYS A 202 17.11 17.09 27.38
C LYS A 202 15.69 17.13 26.83
N ASN A 203 15.42 16.41 25.75
CA ASN A 203 14.10 16.35 25.14
C ASN A 203 13.22 15.30 25.84
N ILE A 204 12.68 15.66 27.01
CA ILE A 204 11.85 14.77 27.84
C ILE A 204 10.54 14.40 27.13
N LYS A 205 9.97 15.31 26.35
CA LYS A 205 8.75 15.06 25.59
C LYS A 205 8.96 13.94 24.56
N ALA A 206 10.00 14.05 23.74
CA ALA A 206 10.33 13.03 22.75
C ALA A 206 10.62 11.67 23.41
N PHE A 207 11.27 11.66 24.58
CA PHE A 207 11.47 10.42 25.33
C PHE A 207 10.16 9.71 25.68
N TYR A 208 9.15 10.43 26.21
CA TYR A 208 7.88 9.79 26.55
C TYR A 208 7.08 9.34 25.33
N GLU A 209 7.14 10.11 24.23
CA GLU A 209 6.52 9.72 22.96
C GLU A 209 7.15 8.41 22.44
N ASP A 210 8.48 8.31 22.45
CA ASP A 210 9.20 7.14 21.96
C ASP A 210 9.14 5.94 22.91
N ALA A 211 9.19 6.15 24.22
CA ALA A 211 9.15 5.09 25.22
C ALA A 211 7.81 4.34 25.24
N GLY A 212 6.73 4.98 24.76
CA GLY A 212 5.45 4.31 24.51
C GLY A 212 5.53 3.24 23.42
N TYR A 213 6.47 3.36 22.47
CA TYR A 213 6.71 2.38 21.41
C TYR A 213 7.87 1.43 21.74
N ASN A 214 8.93 1.93 22.36
CA ASN A 214 10.12 1.16 22.68
C ASN A 214 10.53 1.35 24.15
N SER A 215 10.19 0.36 24.98
CA SER A 215 10.47 0.39 26.42
C SER A 215 11.95 0.28 26.81
N HIS A 216 12.84 -0.04 25.86
CA HIS A 216 14.29 -0.12 26.11
C HIS A 216 14.99 1.25 26.05
N LEU A 217 14.28 2.31 25.71
CA LEU A 217 14.83 3.65 25.62
C LEU A 217 15.16 4.23 27.00
N ILE A 218 16.25 5.00 27.06
CA ILE A 218 16.79 5.56 28.30
C ILE A 218 16.73 7.09 28.19
N SER A 219 16.09 7.75 29.17
CA SER A 219 15.89 9.21 29.15
C SER A 219 17.17 10.03 29.08
N ASN A 220 18.31 9.49 29.54
CA ASN A 220 19.62 10.14 29.43
C ASN A 220 20.13 10.26 27.98
N GLU A 221 19.70 9.36 27.08
CA GLU A 221 20.07 9.44 25.67
C GLU A 221 19.36 10.59 24.93
N TYR A 222 18.34 11.21 25.52
CA TYR A 222 17.64 12.37 24.94
C TYR A 222 18.32 13.71 25.25
N THR A 223 19.57 13.66 25.70
CA THR A 223 20.41 14.84 25.91
C THR A 223 20.87 15.37 24.55
N TYR A 224 20.82 16.69 24.38
CA TYR A 224 21.30 17.36 23.18
C TYR A 224 22.17 18.57 23.49
N TYR A 225 23.01 18.95 22.52
CA TYR A 225 23.77 20.19 22.52
C TYR A 225 23.47 20.96 21.23
N GLU A 226 23.18 22.25 21.35
CA GLU A 226 23.14 23.19 20.23
C GLU A 226 24.47 23.93 20.20
N VAL A 227 25.26 23.74 19.14
CA VAL A 227 26.60 24.33 18.99
C VAL A 227 26.63 25.27 17.78
N GLU A 228 27.40 26.34 17.88
CA GLU A 228 27.67 27.26 16.76
C GLU A 228 29.12 27.12 16.31
N SER A 229 29.34 26.75 15.05
CA SER A 229 30.65 26.44 14.48
C SER A 229 30.88 27.15 13.16
N HIS A 230 32.12 27.58 12.91
CA HIS A 230 32.56 28.01 11.58
C HIS A 230 33.18 26.87 10.76
N ASP A 231 33.57 25.78 11.43
CA ASP A 231 33.92 24.55 10.75
C ASP A 231 32.63 23.83 10.32
N GLU A 232 32.64 23.26 9.13
CA GLU A 232 31.52 22.54 8.54
C GLU A 232 30.97 21.46 9.49
N LEU A 233 29.64 21.33 9.57
CA LEU A 233 28.93 20.25 10.27
C LEU A 233 27.73 19.83 9.44
N ASN A 234 27.60 18.54 9.14
CA ASN A 234 26.50 18.01 8.34
C ASN A 234 25.85 16.81 9.05
N ILE A 235 24.56 16.57 8.77
CA ILE A 235 23.90 15.34 9.23
C ILE A 235 24.69 14.15 8.67
N GLY A 236 24.95 13.17 9.53
CA GLY A 236 25.85 12.05 9.23
C GLY A 236 27.18 12.13 9.95
N ASP A 237 27.62 13.31 10.35
CA ASP A 237 28.85 13.48 11.12
C ASP A 237 28.72 12.86 12.52
N GLN A 238 29.79 12.18 12.94
CA GLN A 238 30.00 11.75 14.32
C GLN A 238 30.96 12.73 14.97
N VAL A 239 30.55 13.29 16.10
CA VAL A 239 31.22 14.40 16.76
C VAL A 239 31.61 14.00 18.17
N THR A 240 32.89 14.11 18.51
CA THR A 240 33.33 14.08 19.90
C THR A 240 33.21 15.49 20.48
N PHE A 241 32.31 15.68 21.45
CA PHE A 241 32.10 16.95 22.13
C PHE A 241 31.98 16.75 23.65
N LEU A 242 32.76 17.51 24.42
CA LEU A 242 32.84 17.37 25.89
C LEU A 242 33.09 15.93 26.36
N GLU A 243 33.94 15.19 25.65
CA GLU A 243 34.27 13.77 25.91
C GLU A 243 33.13 12.78 25.65
N TYR A 244 32.01 13.25 25.09
CA TYR A 244 30.90 12.41 24.66
C TYR A 244 30.92 12.22 23.15
N GLU A 245 30.63 10.99 22.73
CA GLU A 245 30.25 10.70 21.35
C GLU A 245 28.83 11.19 21.09
N MET A 246 28.70 12.06 20.09
CA MET A 246 27.47 12.70 19.64
C MET A 246 27.36 12.63 18.12
N TYR A 247 26.18 12.96 17.59
CA TYR A 247 25.85 12.88 16.18
C TYR A 247 25.07 14.13 15.76
N VAL A 248 25.28 14.63 14.55
CA VAL A 248 24.53 15.80 14.05
C VAL A 248 23.12 15.36 13.64
N GLY A 249 22.11 15.70 14.43
CA GLY A 249 20.70 15.39 14.16
C GLY A 249 19.96 16.47 13.37
N ALA A 250 20.44 17.72 13.44
CA ALA A 250 19.92 18.82 12.62
C ALA A 250 21.03 19.84 12.42
N VAL A 251 20.99 20.56 11.31
CA VAL A 251 21.90 21.69 11.06
C VAL A 251 21.18 22.81 10.34
N THR A 252 21.44 24.04 10.79
CA THR A 252 21.09 25.26 10.07
C THR A 252 22.40 25.96 9.68
N ILE A 253 22.57 26.23 8.39
CA ILE A 253 23.73 26.91 7.82
C ILE A 253 23.28 28.32 7.46
N GLU A 254 23.88 29.33 8.08
CA GLU A 254 23.47 30.74 7.91
C GLU A 254 24.66 31.62 7.54
N LEU A 255 24.44 32.60 6.66
CA LEU A 255 25.42 33.67 6.43
C LEU A 255 25.20 34.79 7.45
N ILE A 256 26.10 34.91 8.43
CA ILE A 256 26.03 35.90 9.50
C ILE A 256 27.26 36.80 9.42
N GLN A 257 27.05 38.12 9.26
CA GLN A 257 28.13 39.11 9.19
C GLN A 257 29.22 38.77 8.15
N GLY A 258 28.82 38.17 7.02
CA GLY A 258 29.72 37.79 5.93
C GLY A 258 30.49 36.48 6.13
N LEU A 259 30.21 35.73 7.20
CA LEU A 259 30.78 34.41 7.47
C LEU A 259 29.69 33.33 7.49
N LEU A 260 30.00 32.16 6.95
CA LEU A 260 29.13 31.00 7.05
C LEU A 260 29.21 30.41 8.47
N VAL A 261 28.05 30.18 9.06
CA VAL A 261 27.90 29.70 10.43
C VAL A 261 27.01 28.46 10.44
N TYR A 262 27.51 27.39 11.03
CA TYR A 262 26.81 26.12 11.21
C TYR A 262 26.26 26.03 12.63
N ARG A 263 24.95 26.06 12.75
CA ARG A 263 24.23 25.82 14.01
C ARG A 263 23.72 24.38 14.01
N ALA A 264 24.41 23.50 14.72
CA ALA A 264 24.12 22.08 14.74
C ALA A 264 23.48 21.65 16.06
N THR A 265 22.47 20.79 15.97
CA THR A 265 21.95 20.04 17.13
C THR A 265 22.63 18.69 17.18
N LEU A 266 23.50 18.51 18.18
CA LEU A 266 24.17 17.27 18.49
C LEU A 266 23.28 16.41 19.39
N VAL A 267 23.03 15.18 18.98
CA VAL A 267 22.17 14.21 19.67
C VAL A 267 22.89 12.88 19.88
N ARG A 268 22.33 11.99 20.68
CA ARG A 268 22.89 10.65 20.89
C ARG A 268 22.42 9.70 19.81
N LYS A 269 23.18 8.64 19.57
CA LYS A 269 22.87 7.64 18.55
C LYS A 269 21.45 7.07 18.68
N MET A 270 21.00 6.81 19.90
CA MET A 270 19.71 6.16 20.17
C MET A 270 18.50 7.03 19.80
N THR A 271 18.68 8.34 19.60
CA THR A 271 17.61 9.25 19.17
C THR A 271 17.58 9.45 17.65
N LEU A 272 18.49 8.84 16.89
CA LEU A 272 18.50 8.86 15.42
C LEU A 272 17.54 7.81 14.86
N ARG A 273 16.26 7.93 15.24
CA ARG A 273 15.20 6.96 14.95
C ARG A 273 13.87 7.66 14.69
N GLN A 274 12.90 6.90 14.19
CA GLN A 274 11.53 7.33 13.95
C GLN A 274 10.58 6.25 14.45
N ASN A 275 9.54 6.63 15.22
CA ASN A 275 8.47 5.68 15.58
C ASN A 275 7.69 5.24 14.34
N PRO A 276 7.18 4.00 14.30
CA PRO A 276 6.40 3.49 13.19
C PRO A 276 5.29 4.44 12.74
N ILE A 277 5.31 4.78 11.46
CA ILE A 277 4.27 5.55 10.78
C ILE A 277 3.37 4.53 10.08
N TYR A 278 2.06 4.74 10.15
CA TYR A 278 1.09 3.92 9.43
C TYR A 278 0.24 4.80 8.52
N ASN A 279 -0.15 4.25 7.37
CA ASN A 279 -1.03 4.95 6.46
C ASN A 279 -2.48 4.84 6.94
N SER A 280 -2.97 5.88 7.61
CA SER A 280 -4.37 5.91 8.09
C SER A 280 -5.41 5.91 6.97
N ASN A 281 -5.06 6.32 5.75
CA ASN A 281 -5.99 6.35 4.62
C ASN A 281 -6.37 4.95 4.12
N ILE A 282 -5.58 3.93 4.47
CA ILE A 282 -5.84 2.55 4.06
C ILE A 282 -6.79 1.81 5.01
N GLN A 283 -7.04 2.37 6.20
CA GLN A 283 -7.86 1.71 7.20
C GLN A 283 -9.33 1.71 6.79
N GLY A 284 -9.92 0.52 6.77
CA GLY A 284 -11.35 0.30 6.47
C GLY A 284 -11.70 0.39 5.00
N ILE A 285 -10.72 0.50 4.09
CA ILE A 285 -10.99 0.54 2.66
C ILE A 285 -11.10 -0.87 2.07
N SER A 286 -11.65 -0.93 0.86
CA SER A 286 -11.65 -2.08 -0.01
C SER A 286 -10.94 -1.74 -1.31
N LEU A 287 -9.95 -2.55 -1.69
CA LEU A 287 -9.27 -2.46 -2.98
C LEU A 287 -9.78 -3.59 -3.89
N GLU A 288 -10.23 -3.25 -5.09
CA GLU A 288 -10.62 -4.27 -6.07
C GLU A 288 -9.40 -4.86 -6.78
N GLY A 289 -9.50 -6.13 -7.13
CA GLY A 289 -8.48 -6.84 -7.90
C GLY A 289 -9.03 -8.08 -8.57
N ILE A 290 -8.23 -8.62 -9.48
CA ILE A 290 -8.53 -9.85 -10.21
C ILE A 290 -7.82 -11.01 -9.52
N ILE A 291 -8.54 -12.12 -9.34
CA ILE A 291 -7.97 -13.35 -8.77
C ILE A 291 -7.03 -14.00 -9.78
N LEU A 292 -5.79 -14.23 -9.33
CA LEU A 292 -4.74 -14.91 -10.08
C LEU A 292 -4.71 -16.41 -9.79
N ASP A 293 -4.80 -16.78 -8.51
CA ASP A 293 -4.64 -18.17 -8.08
C ASP A 293 -5.42 -18.44 -6.79
N LEU A 294 -5.74 -19.71 -6.54
CA LEU A 294 -6.56 -20.21 -5.45
C LEU A 294 -5.86 -21.37 -4.75
N GLN A 295 -5.70 -21.27 -3.43
CA GLN A 295 -5.17 -22.37 -2.63
C GLN A 295 -5.86 -22.43 -1.27
N ASN A 296 -6.47 -23.57 -0.95
CA ASN A 296 -7.21 -23.77 0.29
C ASN A 296 -8.28 -22.68 0.51
N GLN A 297 -8.11 -21.84 1.54
CA GLN A 297 -8.97 -20.70 1.87
C GLN A 297 -8.26 -19.36 1.62
N SER A 298 -7.35 -19.33 0.65
CA SER A 298 -6.59 -18.14 0.30
C SER A 298 -6.61 -17.90 -1.20
N VAL A 299 -6.47 -16.65 -1.59
CA VAL A 299 -6.38 -16.22 -2.98
C VAL A 299 -5.20 -15.29 -3.20
N LYS A 300 -4.66 -15.29 -4.42
CA LYS A 300 -3.72 -14.27 -4.91
C LYS A 300 -4.47 -13.27 -5.77
N LEU A 301 -4.11 -11.99 -5.65
CA LEU A 301 -4.74 -10.92 -6.42
C LEU A 301 -3.72 -10.10 -7.22
N GLN A 302 -4.09 -9.73 -8.43
CA GLN A 302 -3.61 -8.51 -9.06
C GLN A 302 -4.57 -7.39 -8.67
N LEU A 303 -4.13 -6.43 -7.86
CA LEU A 303 -4.98 -5.30 -7.49
C LEU A 303 -5.10 -4.33 -8.67
N ASN A 304 -6.25 -3.66 -8.80
CA ASN A 304 -6.48 -2.69 -9.87
C ASN A 304 -5.60 -1.44 -9.77
N ILE A 305 -4.97 -1.22 -8.60
CA ILE A 305 -3.97 -0.17 -8.39
C ILE A 305 -2.60 -0.54 -8.99
N ASP A 306 -2.40 -1.80 -9.36
CA ASP A 306 -1.15 -2.31 -9.93
C ASP A 306 -1.27 -2.46 -11.44
N GLN A 307 -0.23 -2.05 -12.17
CA GLN A 307 -0.16 -2.28 -13.61
C GLN A 307 0.04 -3.76 -13.94
N GLU A 308 0.88 -4.44 -13.17
CA GLU A 308 1.19 -5.85 -13.32
C GLU A 308 1.45 -6.48 -11.95
N GLN A 309 1.17 -7.78 -11.84
CA GLN A 309 1.48 -8.57 -10.66
C GLN A 309 1.92 -9.96 -11.10
N ASP A 310 3.14 -10.34 -10.74
CA ASP A 310 3.63 -11.71 -10.92
C ASP A 310 2.89 -12.65 -9.96
N GLU A 311 2.19 -13.64 -10.51
CA GLU A 311 1.44 -14.65 -9.76
C GLU A 311 2.35 -15.44 -8.81
N ALA A 312 3.59 -15.74 -9.21
CA ALA A 312 4.49 -16.57 -8.39
C ALA A 312 4.83 -15.89 -7.06
N THR A 313 4.95 -14.56 -7.08
CA THR A 313 5.37 -13.73 -5.94
C THR A 313 4.24 -12.91 -5.31
N ALA A 314 3.00 -13.04 -5.80
CA ALA A 314 1.82 -12.42 -5.19
C ALA A 314 1.54 -12.97 -3.77
N TYR A 315 0.91 -12.17 -2.93
CA TYR A 315 0.64 -12.52 -1.54
C TYR A 315 -0.66 -13.32 -1.42
N TRP A 316 -0.66 -14.32 -0.54
CA TRP A 316 -1.86 -15.10 -0.23
C TRP A 316 -2.72 -14.36 0.79
N TYR A 317 -3.85 -13.82 0.35
CA TYR A 317 -4.84 -13.22 1.23
C TYR A 317 -5.90 -14.26 1.63
N PRO A 318 -6.30 -14.33 2.91
CA PRO A 318 -7.34 -15.25 3.35
C PRO A 318 -8.72 -14.82 2.78
N PHE A 319 -9.48 -15.80 2.32
CA PHE A 319 -10.87 -15.64 1.92
C PHE A 319 -11.78 -15.87 3.12
N VAL A 320 -12.47 -14.81 3.53
CA VAL A 320 -13.35 -14.78 4.71
C VAL A 320 -14.74 -14.33 4.26
N PRO A 321 -15.58 -15.24 3.73
CA PRO A 321 -16.91 -14.89 3.26
C PRO A 321 -17.79 -14.42 4.43
N LEU A 322 -18.68 -13.46 4.16
CA LEU A 322 -19.63 -12.91 5.16
C LEU A 322 -20.59 -13.98 5.71
N THR A 323 -20.89 -14.98 4.88
CA THR A 323 -21.66 -16.14 5.28
C THR A 323 -20.69 -17.19 5.80
N THR A 324 -20.91 -17.68 7.02
CA THR A 324 -20.17 -18.80 7.63
C THR A 324 -20.21 -20.06 6.75
N ASP A 325 -19.71 -21.21 7.24
CA ASP A 325 -19.64 -22.52 6.56
C ASP A 325 -20.87 -22.98 5.74
N MET A 326 -22.05 -22.36 5.91
CA MET A 326 -23.26 -22.67 5.16
C MET A 326 -23.18 -22.32 3.66
N MET A 327 -22.40 -21.30 3.27
CA MET A 327 -22.27 -20.85 1.87
C MET A 327 -20.83 -20.51 1.53
N TYR A 328 -19.94 -21.49 1.68
CA TYR A 328 -18.54 -21.36 1.26
C TYR A 328 -18.43 -21.52 -0.27
N LEU A 329 -18.41 -20.40 -0.97
CA LEU A 329 -18.23 -20.34 -2.42
C LEU A 329 -16.89 -19.67 -2.73
N MET A 330 -15.88 -20.49 -3.00
CA MET A 330 -14.59 -19.96 -3.43
C MET A 330 -14.76 -19.22 -4.75
N PRO A 331 -14.13 -18.06 -4.88
CA PRO A 331 -14.23 -17.29 -6.10
C PRO A 331 -13.41 -17.94 -7.21
N GLN A 332 -13.71 -17.62 -8.47
CA GLN A 332 -13.03 -18.22 -9.62
C GLN A 332 -11.83 -17.37 -10.06
N ILE A 333 -10.81 -18.03 -10.61
CA ILE A 333 -9.68 -17.37 -11.25
C ILE A 333 -10.19 -16.46 -12.37
N GLY A 334 -9.64 -15.25 -12.45
CA GLY A 334 -10.05 -14.23 -13.42
C GLY A 334 -11.28 -13.40 -13.03
N THR A 335 -11.90 -13.66 -11.87
CA THR A 335 -13.02 -12.85 -11.38
C THR A 335 -12.56 -11.72 -10.44
N ASN A 336 -13.40 -10.68 -10.32
CA ASN A 336 -13.13 -9.54 -9.45
C ASN A 336 -13.46 -9.86 -7.98
N ALA A 337 -12.51 -9.57 -7.10
CA ALA A 337 -12.63 -9.68 -5.65
C ALA A 337 -12.32 -8.34 -4.97
N SER A 338 -12.84 -8.19 -3.75
CA SER A 338 -12.60 -7.02 -2.91
C SER A 338 -11.67 -7.37 -1.74
N LEU A 339 -10.47 -6.79 -1.73
CA LEU A 339 -9.51 -6.87 -0.64
C LEU A 339 -9.84 -5.81 0.41
N TYR A 340 -10.42 -6.24 1.52
CA TYR A 340 -10.77 -5.39 2.64
C TYR A 340 -9.62 -5.28 3.64
N ILE A 341 -9.27 -4.07 4.03
CA ILE A 341 -8.16 -3.77 4.95
C ILE A 341 -8.75 -3.24 6.26
N PRO A 342 -8.96 -4.08 7.29
CA PRO A 342 -9.72 -3.68 8.48
C PRO A 342 -9.00 -2.67 9.39
N GLY A 343 -7.68 -2.60 9.30
CA GLY A 343 -6.82 -1.84 10.20
C GLY A 343 -5.70 -1.11 9.46
N LEU A 344 -4.67 -0.74 10.22
CA LEU A 344 -3.49 -0.03 9.70
C LEU A 344 -2.43 -0.94 9.06
N LYS A 345 -2.60 -2.26 9.19
CA LYS A 345 -1.63 -3.28 8.80
C LYS A 345 -2.15 -4.04 7.59
N GLU A 346 -1.45 -3.90 6.48
CA GLU A 346 -1.79 -4.49 5.19
C GLU A 346 -1.79 -6.03 5.25
N GLN A 347 -0.98 -6.65 6.11
CA GLN A 347 -0.99 -8.11 6.31
C GLN A 347 -2.28 -8.66 6.92
N ASN A 348 -3.12 -7.80 7.51
CA ASN A 348 -4.42 -8.20 8.07
C ASN A 348 -5.55 -8.09 7.03
N ALA A 349 -5.22 -7.79 5.78
CA ALA A 349 -6.22 -7.68 4.72
C ALA A 349 -6.85 -9.05 4.41
N ILE A 350 -8.15 -9.03 4.13
CA ILE A 350 -8.96 -10.23 3.90
C ILE A 350 -9.84 -10.04 2.66
N ILE A 351 -10.20 -11.13 2.01
CA ILE A 351 -11.20 -11.09 0.94
C ILE A 351 -12.57 -11.35 1.55
N THR A 352 -13.47 -10.37 1.43
CA THR A 352 -14.83 -10.47 2.01
C THR A 352 -15.86 -11.02 1.03
N GLY A 353 -15.56 -10.96 -0.27
CA GLY A 353 -16.43 -11.46 -1.33
C GLY A 353 -15.99 -11.04 -2.72
N CYS A 354 -16.77 -11.46 -3.72
CA CYS A 354 -16.62 -11.04 -5.11
C CYS A 354 -17.61 -9.95 -5.46
N VAL A 355 -17.16 -9.00 -6.28
CA VAL A 355 -18.02 -7.97 -6.85
C VAL A 355 -18.47 -8.44 -8.22
N ARG A 356 -19.78 -8.64 -8.39
CA ARG A 356 -20.36 -9.01 -9.69
C ARG A 356 -20.22 -7.83 -10.66
N SER A 357 -19.45 -8.02 -11.73
CA SER A 357 -19.22 -6.99 -12.75
C SER A 357 -20.09 -7.14 -14.00
N ASN A 358 -20.70 -8.31 -14.22
CA ASN A 358 -21.48 -8.64 -15.42
C ASN A 358 -23.01 -8.50 -15.24
N GLY A 359 -23.49 -7.80 -14.21
CA GLY A 359 -24.93 -7.69 -13.95
C GLY A 359 -25.75 -7.11 -15.11
N ALA A 360 -25.15 -6.19 -15.87
CA ALA A 360 -25.81 -5.56 -17.03
C ALA A 360 -25.89 -6.45 -18.28
N SER A 361 -25.04 -7.49 -18.38
CA SER A 361 -24.95 -8.37 -19.55
C SER A 361 -25.38 -9.81 -19.27
N CYS A 362 -25.51 -10.20 -18.00
CA CYS A 362 -25.98 -11.52 -17.64
C CYS A 362 -27.51 -11.59 -17.69
N GLU A 363 -28.00 -12.38 -18.64
CA GLU A 363 -29.42 -12.60 -18.89
C GLU A 363 -30.15 -13.10 -17.64
N ASP A 364 -29.56 -14.02 -16.87
CA ASP A 364 -30.16 -14.55 -15.64
C ASP A 364 -30.38 -13.48 -14.56
N THR A 365 -29.59 -12.41 -14.56
CA THR A 365 -29.75 -11.31 -13.60
C THR A 365 -30.49 -10.10 -14.16
N SER A 366 -31.05 -10.20 -15.37
CA SER A 366 -31.80 -9.10 -16.00
C SER A 366 -33.12 -8.79 -15.27
N ASP A 367 -33.77 -9.82 -14.71
CA ASP A 367 -35.02 -9.68 -13.93
C ASP A 367 -34.73 -9.80 -12.43
N SER A 368 -34.92 -8.70 -11.71
CA SER A 368 -34.69 -8.59 -10.28
C SER A 368 -35.73 -9.32 -9.42
N ASN A 369 -36.75 -9.96 -10.01
CA ASN A 369 -37.65 -10.86 -9.28
C ASN A 369 -37.12 -12.30 -9.21
N ASN A 370 -36.15 -12.65 -10.05
CA ASN A 370 -35.56 -13.97 -10.08
C ASN A 370 -34.26 -14.00 -9.24
N ARG A 371 -34.01 -15.11 -8.55
CA ARG A 371 -32.77 -15.36 -7.81
C ARG A 371 -32.13 -16.63 -8.35
N PHE A 372 -30.83 -16.54 -8.61
CA PHE A 372 -30.06 -17.63 -9.18
C PHE A 372 -28.83 -17.89 -8.32
N MET A 373 -28.51 -19.16 -8.14
CA MET A 373 -27.23 -19.63 -7.64
C MET A 373 -26.76 -20.75 -8.56
N GLY A 374 -25.70 -20.47 -9.32
CA GLY A 374 -25.13 -21.39 -10.30
C GLY A 374 -23.65 -21.66 -10.00
N THR A 375 -23.17 -22.83 -10.42
CA THR A 375 -21.73 -23.18 -10.40
C THR A 375 -21.19 -23.26 -11.83
N GLU A 376 -19.86 -23.20 -11.98
CA GLU A 376 -19.16 -23.45 -13.26
C GLU A 376 -19.41 -24.83 -13.87
N TYR A 377 -19.92 -25.78 -13.07
CA TYR A 377 -20.26 -27.13 -13.51
C TYR A 377 -21.72 -27.24 -13.96
N GLY A 378 -22.46 -26.13 -14.00
CA GLY A 378 -23.83 -26.03 -14.48
C GLY A 378 -24.90 -26.41 -13.46
N GLN A 379 -24.56 -26.70 -12.19
CA GLN A 379 -25.60 -26.88 -11.18
C GLN A 379 -26.26 -25.54 -10.89
N GLU A 380 -27.58 -25.54 -10.79
CA GLU A 380 -28.36 -24.31 -10.59
C GLU A 380 -29.48 -24.50 -9.57
N LEU A 381 -29.63 -23.51 -8.69
CA LEU A 381 -30.85 -23.23 -7.95
C LEU A 381 -31.44 -21.93 -8.48
N LYS A 382 -32.64 -22.01 -9.06
CA LYS A 382 -33.41 -20.88 -9.57
C LYS A 382 -34.70 -20.70 -8.79
N ILE A 383 -34.91 -19.51 -8.26
CA ILE A 383 -36.12 -19.13 -7.50
C ILE A 383 -36.78 -17.97 -8.24
N THR A 384 -38.03 -18.16 -8.67
CA THR A 384 -38.83 -17.15 -9.37
C THR A 384 -40.16 -16.95 -8.65
N PRO A 385 -40.96 -15.92 -8.99
CA PRO A 385 -42.31 -15.77 -8.45
C PRO A 385 -43.25 -16.95 -8.74
N GLY A 386 -42.97 -17.75 -9.77
CA GLY A 386 -43.81 -18.89 -10.19
C GLY A 386 -43.29 -20.26 -9.75
N GLY A 387 -42.13 -20.34 -9.10
CA GLY A 387 -41.59 -21.63 -8.67
C GLY A 387 -40.13 -21.67 -8.23
N ILE A 388 -39.69 -22.88 -7.87
CA ILE A 388 -38.31 -23.22 -7.51
C ILE A 388 -37.83 -24.36 -8.42
N TYR A 389 -36.67 -24.18 -9.04
CA TYR A 389 -36.09 -25.11 -10.01
C TYR A 389 -34.67 -25.46 -9.59
N LEU A 390 -34.37 -26.76 -9.54
CA LEU A 390 -33.05 -27.29 -9.21
C LEU A 390 -32.56 -28.15 -10.39
N THR A 391 -31.37 -27.83 -10.90
CA THR A 391 -30.73 -28.59 -11.98
C THR A 391 -29.32 -29.00 -11.58
N ALA A 392 -28.87 -30.17 -12.05
CA ALA A 392 -27.55 -30.72 -11.73
C ALA A 392 -26.52 -30.52 -12.87
N GLY A 393 -26.68 -29.50 -13.72
CA GLY A 393 -25.80 -29.23 -14.87
C GLY A 393 -26.00 -30.15 -16.08
N ARG A 394 -27.13 -30.87 -16.11
CA ARG A 394 -27.54 -31.69 -17.26
C ARG A 394 -29.05 -31.53 -17.44
N ASP A 395 -29.50 -31.46 -18.69
CA ASP A 395 -30.91 -31.23 -19.06
C ASP A 395 -31.89 -32.24 -18.46
N ASN A 396 -31.41 -33.44 -18.11
CA ASN A 396 -32.24 -34.57 -17.71
C ASN A 396 -32.08 -34.96 -16.23
N LEU A 397 -31.58 -34.09 -15.36
CA LEU A 397 -31.64 -34.29 -13.91
C LEU A 397 -32.15 -33.02 -13.23
N ILE A 398 -33.47 -32.97 -13.05
CA ILE A 398 -34.20 -31.77 -12.61
C ILE A 398 -35.22 -32.10 -11.52
N LEU A 399 -35.38 -31.15 -10.60
CA LEU A 399 -36.45 -31.11 -9.60
C LEU A 399 -37.10 -29.73 -9.68
N THR A 400 -38.40 -29.69 -9.98
CA THR A 400 -39.14 -28.42 -10.12
C THR A 400 -40.35 -28.40 -9.20
N PHE A 401 -40.60 -27.24 -8.60
CA PHE A 401 -41.81 -26.88 -7.86
C PHE A 401 -42.41 -25.68 -8.57
N ASP A 402 -43.46 -25.90 -9.34
CA ASP A 402 -44.01 -24.92 -10.27
C ASP A 402 -45.50 -24.72 -9.99
N ASP A 403 -45.96 -23.46 -9.91
CA ASP A 403 -47.33 -23.13 -9.49
C ASP A 403 -48.39 -23.61 -10.50
N GLU A 404 -48.05 -23.70 -11.79
CA GLU A 404 -48.97 -24.11 -12.84
C GLU A 404 -48.97 -25.64 -13.05
N THR A 405 -47.77 -26.25 -13.07
CA THR A 405 -47.57 -27.65 -13.44
C THR A 405 -47.37 -28.59 -12.25
N GLY A 406 -47.13 -28.06 -11.05
CA GLY A 406 -46.92 -28.81 -9.82
C GLY A 406 -45.46 -29.25 -9.63
N ILE A 407 -45.27 -30.45 -9.06
CA ILE A 407 -43.93 -30.99 -8.77
C ILE A 407 -43.53 -31.96 -9.87
N ASN A 408 -42.34 -31.76 -10.46
CA ASN A 408 -41.75 -32.68 -11.43
C ASN A 408 -40.36 -33.13 -10.99
N ILE A 409 -40.10 -34.43 -11.13
CA ILE A 409 -38.80 -35.06 -10.85
C ILE A 409 -38.42 -35.89 -12.07
N SER A 410 -37.29 -35.57 -12.69
CA SER A 410 -36.80 -36.27 -13.87
C SER A 410 -35.33 -36.64 -13.72
N SER A 411 -34.97 -37.82 -14.22
CA SER A 411 -33.61 -38.36 -14.20
C SER A 411 -33.36 -39.18 -15.46
N HIS A 412 -32.19 -38.99 -16.07
CA HIS A 412 -31.65 -39.87 -17.12
C HIS A 412 -31.15 -41.24 -16.58
N LYS A 413 -31.11 -41.41 -15.25
CA LYS A 413 -30.78 -42.67 -14.57
C LYS A 413 -31.94 -43.09 -13.66
N GLY A 414 -31.71 -44.06 -12.79
CA GLY A 414 -32.72 -44.49 -11.81
C GLY A 414 -33.08 -43.38 -10.82
N ILE A 415 -34.34 -43.39 -10.39
CA ILE A 415 -34.85 -42.67 -9.21
C ILE A 415 -35.16 -43.73 -8.16
N VAL A 416 -34.54 -43.63 -6.98
CA VAL A 416 -34.73 -44.58 -5.88
C VAL A 416 -35.41 -43.85 -4.73
N MET A 417 -36.50 -44.42 -4.22
CA MET A 417 -37.21 -43.96 -3.04
C MET A 417 -37.15 -45.06 -1.98
N GLU A 418 -36.61 -44.76 -0.81
CA GLU A 418 -36.43 -45.70 0.29
C GLU A 418 -37.01 -45.12 1.58
N ALA A 419 -37.77 -45.92 2.33
CA ALA A 419 -38.28 -45.57 3.64
C ALA A 419 -38.15 -46.77 4.59
N LYS A 420 -37.88 -46.52 5.86
CA LYS A 420 -37.81 -47.56 6.90
C LYS A 420 -39.17 -48.15 7.25
N GLU A 421 -40.24 -47.38 7.06
CA GLU A 421 -41.59 -47.77 7.39
C GLU A 421 -42.44 -47.86 6.13
N GLU A 422 -42.97 -46.73 5.65
CA GLU A 422 -43.88 -46.70 4.51
C GLU A 422 -43.56 -45.59 3.51
N ILE A 423 -43.82 -45.86 2.22
CA ILE A 423 -43.93 -44.86 1.16
C ILE A 423 -45.39 -44.84 0.73
N MET A 424 -46.04 -43.68 0.84
CA MET A 424 -47.48 -43.53 0.59
C MET A 424 -47.74 -42.60 -0.60
N ILE A 425 -48.32 -43.14 -1.67
CA ILE A 425 -48.77 -42.37 -2.84
C ILE A 425 -50.29 -42.29 -2.82
N LYS A 426 -50.83 -41.08 -2.60
CA LYS A 426 -52.28 -40.81 -2.57
C LYS A 426 -52.62 -39.74 -3.60
N SER A 427 -53.67 -39.97 -4.39
CA SER A 427 -54.22 -39.00 -5.34
C SER A 427 -55.73 -38.94 -5.21
N GLY A 428 -56.31 -37.74 -5.19
CA GLY A 428 -57.76 -37.56 -5.15
C GLY A 428 -58.48 -37.90 -6.46
N LYS A 429 -57.73 -38.22 -7.52
CA LYS A 429 -58.30 -38.53 -8.85
C LYS A 429 -57.71 -39.80 -9.45
N LYS A 430 -56.42 -39.82 -9.73
CA LYS A 430 -55.76 -40.90 -10.48
C LYS A 430 -54.28 -41.01 -10.11
N VAL A 431 -53.79 -42.25 -10.02
CA VAL A 431 -52.36 -42.59 -10.06
C VAL A 431 -52.13 -43.33 -11.38
N ALA A 432 -51.10 -42.91 -12.12
CA ALA A 432 -50.71 -43.54 -13.38
C ALA A 432 -49.24 -43.96 -13.30
N LEU A 433 -48.96 -45.22 -13.68
CA LEU A 433 -47.61 -45.75 -13.83
C LEU A 433 -47.47 -46.18 -15.29
N ASN A 434 -46.43 -45.70 -15.96
CA ASN A 434 -46.16 -46.03 -17.36
C ASN A 434 -44.71 -46.47 -17.47
N ALA A 435 -44.48 -47.67 -18.01
CA ALA A 435 -43.16 -48.21 -18.28
C ALA A 435 -43.15 -48.88 -19.65
N PRO A 436 -42.13 -48.65 -20.49
CA PRO A 436 -42.06 -49.25 -21.82
C PRO A 436 -41.73 -50.74 -21.81
N SER A 437 -41.18 -51.27 -20.71
CA SER A 437 -40.72 -52.65 -20.61
C SER A 437 -41.44 -53.42 -19.50
N GLN A 438 -41.33 -52.98 -18.24
CA GLN A 438 -41.83 -53.74 -17.11
C GLN A 438 -42.22 -52.81 -15.95
N VAL A 439 -43.32 -53.13 -15.28
CA VAL A 439 -43.62 -52.66 -13.92
C VAL A 439 -43.53 -53.87 -12.97
N LEU A 440 -42.58 -53.84 -12.05
CA LEU A 440 -42.33 -54.91 -11.08
C LEU A 440 -42.59 -54.42 -9.65
N MET A 441 -43.38 -55.16 -8.90
CA MET A 441 -43.57 -54.99 -7.46
C MET A 441 -43.19 -56.31 -6.79
N ASN A 442 -42.16 -56.33 -5.97
CA ASN A 442 -41.70 -57.56 -5.33
C ASN A 442 -41.43 -57.39 -3.84
N THR A 443 -41.50 -58.51 -3.14
CA THR A 443 -41.04 -58.72 -1.78
C THR A 443 -40.06 -59.90 -1.81
N PRO A 444 -39.40 -60.25 -0.70
CA PRO A 444 -38.51 -61.41 -0.66
C PRO A 444 -39.18 -62.74 -1.08
N THR A 445 -40.51 -62.84 -0.96
CA THR A 445 -41.25 -64.10 -1.19
C THR A 445 -42.38 -64.00 -2.21
N SER A 446 -42.63 -62.83 -2.81
CA SER A 446 -43.77 -62.63 -3.72
C SER A 446 -43.49 -61.54 -4.75
N PHE A 447 -44.13 -61.61 -5.91
CA PHE A 447 -44.05 -60.55 -6.91
C PHE A 447 -45.31 -60.40 -7.77
N VAL A 448 -45.48 -59.20 -8.30
CA VAL A 448 -46.37 -58.84 -9.41
C VAL A 448 -45.49 -58.23 -10.49
N SER A 449 -45.50 -58.79 -11.70
CA SER A 449 -44.78 -58.24 -12.86
C SER A 449 -45.76 -58.00 -14.00
N MET A 450 -45.70 -56.81 -14.59
CA MET A 450 -46.53 -56.42 -15.72
C MET A 450 -45.63 -56.04 -16.91
N GLU A 451 -45.70 -56.82 -17.98
CA GLU A 451 -45.00 -56.62 -19.25
C GLU A 451 -46.04 -56.59 -20.39
N ASN A 452 -46.04 -57.59 -21.29
CA ASN A 452 -47.15 -57.84 -22.23
C ASN A 452 -48.34 -58.56 -21.58
N GLU A 453 -48.05 -59.39 -20.56
CA GLU A 453 -49.02 -60.10 -19.74
C GLU A 453 -48.76 -59.77 -18.26
N MET A 454 -49.71 -60.14 -17.39
CA MET A 454 -49.56 -59.97 -15.94
C MET A 454 -49.16 -61.29 -15.29
N TYR A 455 -48.03 -61.30 -14.59
CA TYR A 455 -47.52 -62.45 -13.85
C TYR A 455 -47.62 -62.22 -12.34
N PHE A 456 -48.08 -63.24 -11.61
CA PHE A 456 -48.25 -63.21 -10.15
C PHE A 456 -47.57 -64.43 -9.53
N CYS A 457 -46.77 -64.22 -8.49
CA CYS A 457 -46.21 -65.28 -7.67
C CYS A 457 -46.39 -64.93 -6.19
N ALA A 458 -47.08 -65.78 -5.45
CA ALA A 458 -47.26 -65.67 -4.01
C ALA A 458 -47.53 -67.06 -3.40
N PRO A 459 -47.25 -67.28 -2.10
CA PRO A 459 -47.59 -68.53 -1.41
C PRO A 459 -49.07 -68.90 -1.48
N ASN A 460 -49.96 -67.90 -1.53
CA ASN A 460 -51.40 -68.07 -1.75
C ASN A 460 -51.90 -66.95 -2.68
N VAL A 461 -52.55 -67.29 -3.79
CA VAL A 461 -53.17 -66.34 -4.72
C VAL A 461 -54.69 -66.49 -4.66
N HIS A 462 -55.40 -65.46 -4.20
CA HIS A 462 -56.87 -65.45 -4.17
C HIS A 462 -57.41 -64.65 -5.36
N VAL A 463 -57.94 -65.34 -6.37
CA VAL A 463 -58.57 -64.72 -7.54
C VAL A 463 -60.08 -64.69 -7.35
N ASN A 464 -60.63 -63.51 -7.02
CA ASN A 464 -62.08 -63.31 -7.02
C ASN A 464 -62.51 -62.91 -8.44
N ARG A 465 -63.13 -63.84 -9.17
CA ARG A 465 -63.85 -63.53 -10.41
C ARG A 465 -65.21 -62.93 -10.04
N ASN A 466 -65.30 -61.60 -9.99
CA ASN A 466 -66.58 -60.94 -10.13
C ASN A 466 -66.86 -60.80 -11.63
N GLY A 467 -67.91 -61.48 -12.09
CA GLY A 467 -68.41 -61.41 -13.47
C GLY A 467 -69.08 -60.10 -13.79
#